data_AF-A0A832YPI8-F1
#
_entry.id   AF-A0A832YPI8-F1
#
_cell.length_a   1.000
_cell.length_b   1.000
_cell.length_c   1.000
_cell.angle_alpha   90.00
_cell.angle_beta   90.00
_cell.angle_gamma   90.00
#
_symmetry.space_group_name_H-M   'P 1'
#
loop_
_entity.id
_entity.type
_entity.pdbx_description
1 polymer ?
#
loop_
_entity_poly.entity_id
_entity_poly.type
_entity_poly.pdbx_seq_one_letter_code
_entity_poly.pdbx_strand_id
1 'polypeptide(L)'
;QHLLLTGTYPLIPWLAFAMLGAIISDHTTAAQAGKEHNPHPIPIWYLIIAGIAFFFMALGAATNQKIPLALPNGRAVLTFFPANTPFLICAFTGVGILWQMTKKLPHYQPLSDLGQRSLTVYVVHFIPFSFLYRYDEIGDWSTMTCSIVVLAYTLLWIPLAHLHARFTPTWSLEHLLRNLVAQPIRKLENR
;
A
#
# COMPACT_ATOMS: atom_id res chain seq x y z
N GLN A 1 -16.37 -12.24 -16.19
CA GLN A 1 -15.21 -12.11 -17.09
C GLN A 1 -14.67 -10.67 -17.14
N HIS A 2 -14.31 -10.05 -16.00
CA HIS A 2 -13.61 -8.75 -16.04
C HIS A 2 -12.65 -8.53 -14.85
N LEU A 3 -12.07 -9.58 -14.25
CA LEU A 3 -11.19 -9.40 -13.07
C LEU A 3 -10.01 -8.43 -13.33
N LEU A 4 -9.44 -8.43 -14.54
CA LEU A 4 -8.29 -7.59 -14.89
C LEU A 4 -8.65 -6.18 -15.41
N LEU A 5 -9.86 -5.99 -15.93
CA LEU A 5 -10.27 -4.78 -16.66
C LEU A 5 -11.34 -3.94 -15.94
N THR A 6 -12.17 -4.53 -15.05
CA THR A 6 -13.22 -3.77 -14.30
C THR A 6 -12.74 -3.17 -12.98
N GLY A 7 -11.43 -3.15 -12.72
CA GLY A 7 -10.89 -2.48 -11.52
C GLY A 7 -11.13 -3.22 -10.20
N THR A 8 -11.52 -4.50 -10.26
CA THR A 8 -11.56 -5.40 -9.08
C THR A 8 -10.17 -5.93 -8.70
N TYR A 9 -9.20 -5.89 -9.62
CA TYR A 9 -7.78 -6.04 -9.27
C TYR A 9 -7.15 -4.66 -9.07
N PRO A 10 -6.74 -4.28 -7.85
CA PRO A 10 -6.08 -3.00 -7.60
C PRO A 10 -4.58 -3.07 -7.95
N LEU A 11 -4.26 -3.61 -9.14
CA LEU A 11 -2.88 -3.57 -9.67
C LEU A 11 -2.39 -2.14 -9.82
N ILE A 12 -3.26 -1.24 -10.32
CA ILE A 12 -2.91 0.16 -10.54
C ILE A 12 -2.61 0.87 -9.21
N PRO A 13 -3.47 0.79 -8.16
CA PRO A 13 -3.13 1.28 -6.83
C PRO A 13 -1.86 0.67 -6.27
N TRP A 14 -1.70 -0.66 -6.33
CA TRP A 14 -0.51 -1.34 -5.81
C TRP A 14 0.76 -0.84 -6.48
N LEU A 15 0.76 -0.72 -7.82
CA LEU A 15 1.88 -0.20 -8.58
C LEU A 15 2.18 1.25 -8.20
N ALA A 16 1.15 2.08 -8.00
CA ALA A 16 1.34 3.47 -7.61
C ALA A 16 1.95 3.60 -6.21
N PHE A 17 1.55 2.75 -5.24
CA PHE A 17 2.21 2.68 -3.93
C PHE A 17 3.64 2.13 -4.02
N ALA A 18 3.89 1.13 -4.87
CA ALA A 18 5.24 0.61 -5.09
C ALA A 18 6.18 1.68 -5.67
N MET A 19 5.70 2.47 -6.63
CA MET A 19 6.45 3.61 -7.19
C MET A 19 6.71 4.69 -6.13
N LEU A 20 5.70 5.05 -5.32
CA LEU A 20 5.88 5.99 -4.22
C LEU A 20 6.94 5.50 -3.22
N GLY A 21 6.92 4.21 -2.88
CA GLY A 21 7.93 3.58 -2.03
C GLY A 21 9.34 3.63 -2.64
N ALA A 22 9.48 3.40 -3.94
CA ALA A 22 10.76 3.51 -4.64
C ALA A 22 11.30 4.94 -4.62
N ILE A 23 10.46 5.94 -4.93
CA ILE A 23 10.82 7.37 -4.87
C ILE A 23 11.31 7.75 -3.47
N ILE A 24 10.59 7.29 -2.43
CA ILE A 24 10.97 7.52 -1.04
C ILE A 24 12.35 6.90 -0.72
N SER A 25 12.59 5.66 -1.16
CA SER A 25 13.85 4.94 -0.94
C SER A 25 15.04 5.64 -1.61
N ASP A 26 14.86 6.11 -2.85
CA ASP A 26 15.90 6.83 -3.59
C ASP A 26 16.25 8.16 -2.90
N HIS A 27 15.24 8.90 -2.43
CA HIS A 27 15.46 10.13 -1.64
C HIS A 27 16.21 9.86 -0.33
N THR A 28 15.89 8.78 0.39
CA THR A 28 16.63 8.44 1.62
C THR A 28 18.08 8.07 1.32
N THR A 29 18.34 7.36 0.23
CA THR A 29 19.69 6.92 -0.16
C THR A 29 20.54 8.11 -0.63
N ALA A 30 19.97 9.01 -1.43
CA ALA A 30 20.64 10.22 -1.91
C ALA A 30 20.99 11.19 -0.76
N ALA A 31 20.08 11.38 0.20
CA ALA A 31 20.30 12.21 1.38
C ALA A 31 21.41 11.63 2.28
N GLN A 32 21.44 10.31 2.48
CA GLN A 32 22.50 9.65 3.26
C GLN A 32 23.87 9.69 2.58
N ALA A 33 23.92 9.66 1.24
CA ALA A 33 25.16 9.70 0.47
C ALA A 33 25.75 11.12 0.29
N GLY A 34 25.12 12.15 0.83
CA GLY A 34 25.56 13.56 0.68
C GLY A 34 25.50 14.06 -0.77
N LYS A 35 24.77 13.37 -1.65
CA LYS A 35 24.64 13.66 -3.09
C LYS A 35 23.30 14.34 -3.43
N GLU A 36 22.78 15.20 -2.55
CA GLU A 36 21.62 16.02 -2.89
C GLU A 36 22.02 17.11 -3.89
N HIS A 37 22.09 16.74 -5.17
CA HIS A 37 22.26 17.66 -6.29
C HIS A 37 20.93 17.75 -7.07
N ASN A 38 19.88 18.25 -6.41
CA ASN A 38 18.67 18.68 -7.08
C ASN A 38 18.50 20.18 -6.84
N PRO A 39 18.51 21.03 -7.88
CA PRO A 39 18.44 22.47 -7.70
C PRO A 39 17.07 22.97 -7.22
N HIS A 40 15.98 22.20 -7.39
CA HIS A 40 14.64 22.55 -6.90
C HIS A 40 13.78 21.31 -6.55
N PRO A 41 14.02 20.61 -5.43
CA PRO A 41 13.05 19.64 -4.95
C PRO A 41 11.83 20.40 -4.40
N ILE A 42 10.62 20.11 -4.89
CA ILE A 42 9.39 20.50 -4.17
C ILE A 42 9.50 19.84 -2.80
N PRO A 43 9.59 20.58 -1.68
CA PRO A 43 9.68 19.95 -0.39
C PRO A 43 8.40 19.15 -0.17
N ILE A 44 8.58 17.88 0.17
CA ILE A 44 7.54 16.91 0.53
C ILE A 44 6.45 17.50 1.46
N TRP A 45 6.81 18.47 2.31
CA TRP A 45 5.86 19.18 3.16
C TRP A 45 4.78 19.95 2.39
N TYR A 46 5.09 20.57 1.24
CA TYR A 46 4.06 21.21 0.40
C TYR A 46 3.08 20.19 -0.17
N LEU A 47 3.56 19.01 -0.57
CA LEU A 47 2.70 17.92 -1.04
C LEU A 47 1.80 17.39 0.09
N ILE A 48 2.34 17.26 1.30
CA ILE A 48 1.56 16.87 2.49
C ILE A 48 0.50 17.92 2.82
N ILE A 49 0.86 19.21 2.84
CA ILE A 49 -0.08 20.31 3.12
C ILE A 49 -1.19 20.35 2.06
N ALA A 50 -0.82 20.27 0.77
CA ALA A 50 -1.80 20.23 -0.32
C ALA A 50 -2.71 19.00 -0.23
N GLY A 51 -2.17 17.85 0.14
CA GLY A 51 -2.93 16.62 0.37
C GLY A 51 -3.90 16.71 1.54
N ILE A 52 -3.49 17.33 2.66
CA ILE A 52 -4.35 17.59 3.81
C ILE A 52 -5.47 18.58 3.42
N ALA A 53 -5.15 19.66 2.72
CA ALA A 53 -6.14 20.60 2.21
C ALA A 53 -7.14 19.89 1.28
N PHE A 54 -6.66 19.03 0.39
CA PHE A 54 -7.50 18.21 -0.48
C PHE A 54 -8.40 17.25 0.32
N PHE A 55 -7.90 16.63 1.39
CA PHE A 55 -8.72 15.80 2.27
C PHE A 55 -9.87 16.58 2.91
N PHE A 56 -9.62 17.79 3.42
CA PHE A 56 -10.69 18.64 3.95
C PHE A 56 -11.70 19.08 2.88
N MET A 57 -11.23 19.35 1.66
CA MET A 57 -12.10 19.61 0.52
C MET A 57 -13.00 18.39 0.21
N ALA A 58 -12.44 17.18 0.22
CA ALA A 58 -13.17 15.93 0.02
C ALA A 58 -14.20 15.68 1.14
N LEU A 59 -13.85 16.01 2.39
CA LEU A 59 -14.77 15.97 3.53
C LEU A 59 -15.93 16.96 3.39
N GLY A 60 -15.64 18.18 2.93
CA GLY A 60 -16.67 19.18 2.61
C GLY A 60 -17.60 18.69 1.50
N ALA A 61 -17.04 18.09 0.44
CA ALA A 61 -17.82 17.51 -0.65
C ALA A 61 -18.73 16.35 -0.17
N ALA A 62 -18.22 15.47 0.70
CA ALA A 62 -19.00 14.37 1.29
C ALA A 62 -20.22 14.90 2.05
N THR A 63 -20.00 15.90 2.90
CA THR A 63 -21.04 16.56 3.70
C THR A 63 -22.09 17.24 2.81
N ASN A 64 -21.65 17.99 1.80
CA ASN A 64 -22.55 18.71 0.88
C ASN A 64 -23.39 17.77 0.03
N GLN A 65 -22.82 16.64 -0.42
CA GLN A 65 -23.50 15.67 -1.28
C GLN A 65 -24.28 14.61 -0.48
N LYS A 66 -24.20 14.62 0.86
CA LYS A 66 -24.80 13.62 1.75
C LYS A 66 -24.43 12.18 1.38
N ILE A 67 -23.20 11.98 0.93
CA ILE A 67 -22.63 10.66 0.66
C ILE A 67 -21.53 10.35 1.69
N PRO A 68 -21.29 9.07 2.00
CA PRO A 68 -20.20 8.69 2.88
C PRO A 68 -18.85 9.21 2.38
N LEU A 69 -17.98 9.60 3.32
CA LEU A 69 -16.62 10.04 3.00
C LEU A 69 -15.84 8.91 2.31
N ALA A 70 -15.84 7.71 2.90
CA ALA A 70 -15.11 6.56 2.39
C ALA A 70 -15.95 5.29 2.46
N LEU A 71 -15.96 4.51 1.37
CA LEU A 71 -16.52 3.17 1.32
C LEU A 71 -15.59 2.22 0.56
N PRO A 72 -15.56 0.92 0.90
CA PRO A 72 -14.80 -0.07 0.14
C PRO A 72 -15.25 -0.11 -1.33
N ASN A 73 -16.55 -0.10 -1.58
CA ASN A 73 -17.16 -0.08 -2.91
C ASN A 73 -18.45 0.76 -2.89
N GLY A 74 -18.95 1.16 -4.06
CA GLY A 74 -20.18 1.91 -4.21
C GLY A 74 -19.98 3.42 -4.24
N ARG A 75 -20.97 4.18 -3.77
CA ARG A 75 -21.03 5.64 -3.92
C ARG A 75 -20.51 6.38 -2.68
N ALA A 76 -19.22 6.73 -2.71
CA ALA A 76 -18.55 7.55 -1.71
C ALA A 76 -17.56 8.52 -2.38
N VAL A 77 -17.08 9.51 -1.63
CA VAL A 77 -16.04 10.44 -2.13
C VAL A 77 -14.71 9.71 -2.32
N LEU A 78 -14.36 8.83 -1.39
CA LEU A 78 -13.18 7.97 -1.44
C LEU A 78 -13.63 6.52 -1.61
N THR A 79 -13.36 5.93 -2.77
CA THR A 79 -13.69 4.53 -3.05
C THR A 79 -12.41 3.73 -3.22
N PHE A 80 -12.39 2.52 -2.66
CA PHE A 80 -11.23 1.62 -2.76
C PHE A 80 -11.36 0.60 -3.90
N PHE A 81 -12.58 0.19 -4.24
CA PHE A 81 -12.91 -0.76 -5.30
C PHE A 81 -13.99 -0.22 -6.25
N PRO A 82 -13.62 0.30 -7.44
CA PRO A 82 -12.25 0.59 -7.86
C PRO A 82 -11.68 1.80 -7.09
N ALA A 83 -10.36 1.83 -6.95
CA ALA A 83 -9.68 2.94 -6.29
C ALA A 83 -9.85 4.20 -7.13
N ASN A 84 -10.48 5.23 -6.56
CA ASN A 84 -10.66 6.50 -7.25
C ASN A 84 -9.52 7.48 -6.96
N THR A 85 -9.42 8.53 -7.79
CA THR A 85 -8.36 9.54 -7.67
C THR A 85 -8.36 10.24 -6.30
N PRO A 86 -9.51 10.67 -5.72
CA PRO A 86 -9.52 11.26 -4.39
C PRO A 86 -8.96 10.35 -3.30
N PHE A 87 -9.27 9.05 -3.37
CA PHE A 87 -8.73 8.05 -2.46
C PHE A 87 -7.21 7.96 -2.57
N LEU A 88 -6.66 7.86 -3.80
CA LEU A 88 -5.22 7.75 -4.01
C LEU A 88 -4.45 8.98 -3.49
N ILE A 89 -4.95 10.19 -3.74
CA ILE A 89 -4.32 11.43 -3.23
C ILE A 89 -4.27 11.41 -1.70
N CYS A 90 -5.39 11.10 -1.05
CA CYS A 90 -5.47 11.05 0.41
C CYS A 90 -4.56 9.95 0.97
N ALA A 91 -4.51 8.78 0.32
CA ALA A 91 -3.69 7.67 0.75
C ALA A 91 -2.18 7.96 0.59
N PHE A 92 -1.74 8.58 -0.52
CA PHE A 92 -0.34 9.01 -0.68
C PHE A 92 0.05 10.08 0.34
N THR A 93 -0.88 10.97 0.66
CA THR A 93 -0.68 11.96 1.73
C THR A 93 -0.46 11.27 3.07
N GLY A 94 -1.29 10.28 3.41
CA GLY A 94 -1.13 9.46 4.61
C GLY A 94 0.21 8.72 4.66
N VAL A 95 0.63 8.10 3.55
CA VAL A 95 1.96 7.47 3.45
C VAL A 95 3.08 8.49 3.64
N GLY A 96 2.97 9.68 3.04
CA GLY A 96 3.93 10.77 3.23
C GLY A 96 4.06 11.22 4.68
N ILE A 97 2.94 11.36 5.40
CA ILE A 97 2.92 11.69 6.84
C ILE A 97 3.60 10.57 7.64
N LEU A 98 3.20 9.32 7.43
CA LEU A 98 3.79 8.16 8.12
C LEU A 98 5.30 8.11 7.88
N TRP A 99 5.74 8.30 6.64
CA TRP A 99 7.17 8.34 6.32
C TRP A 99 7.91 9.41 7.11
N GLN A 100 7.38 10.64 7.22
CA GLN A 100 8.01 11.69 8.03
C GLN A 100 8.11 11.31 9.51
N MET A 101 7.08 10.66 10.06
CA MET A 101 7.07 10.20 11.44
C MET A 101 8.10 9.09 11.68
N THR A 102 8.29 8.20 10.71
CA THR A 102 9.17 7.03 10.86
C THR A 102 10.63 7.29 10.50
N LYS A 103 10.96 8.40 9.82
CA LYS A 103 12.34 8.72 9.36
C LYS A 103 13.42 8.65 10.44
N LYS A 104 13.08 9.01 11.68
CA LYS A 104 14.02 9.05 12.81
C LYS A 104 14.02 7.76 13.64
N LEU A 105 13.12 6.81 13.32
CA LEU A 105 13.06 5.54 14.03
C LEU A 105 14.21 4.63 13.57
N PRO A 106 14.73 3.78 14.46
CA PRO A 106 15.71 2.78 14.08
C PRO A 106 15.13 1.83 13.03
N HIS A 107 15.99 1.33 12.14
CA HIS A 107 15.60 0.37 11.12
C HIS A 107 15.00 -0.89 11.76
N TYR A 108 13.79 -1.23 11.36
CA TYR A 108 13.08 -2.41 11.86
C TYR A 108 12.93 -3.45 10.74
N GLN A 109 13.81 -4.46 10.78
CA GLN A 109 13.94 -5.46 9.72
C GLN A 109 12.63 -6.19 9.37
N PRO A 110 11.78 -6.62 10.34
CA PRO A 110 10.53 -7.32 10.01
C PRO A 110 9.57 -6.49 9.14
N LEU A 111 9.54 -5.17 9.33
CA LEU A 111 8.70 -4.28 8.53
C LEU A 111 9.29 -4.08 7.12
N SER A 112 10.61 -4.06 6.99
CA SER A 112 11.29 -4.06 5.69
C SER A 112 10.99 -5.35 4.92
N ASP A 113 11.07 -6.51 5.58
CA ASP A 113 10.81 -7.81 4.96
C ASP A 113 9.37 -7.95 4.49
N LEU A 114 8.42 -7.35 5.23
CA LEU A 114 7.02 -7.23 4.84
C LEU A 114 6.85 -6.36 3.59
N GLY A 115 7.47 -5.18 3.55
CA GLY A 115 7.38 -4.27 2.41
C GLY A 115 7.93 -4.88 1.12
N GLN A 116 9.06 -5.58 1.19
CA GLN A 116 9.68 -6.28 0.06
C GLN A 116 8.82 -7.44 -0.50
N ARG A 117 7.83 -7.91 0.27
CA ARG A 117 6.93 -9.02 -0.05
C ARG A 117 5.46 -8.61 -0.06
N SER A 118 5.22 -7.32 -0.29
CA SER A 118 3.88 -6.71 -0.22
C SER A 118 2.89 -7.26 -1.23
N LEU A 119 3.31 -7.64 -2.44
CA LEU A 119 2.45 -8.31 -3.44
C LEU A 119 2.08 -9.73 -3.03
N THR A 120 3.05 -10.51 -2.53
CA THR A 120 2.77 -11.87 -2.04
C THR A 120 1.77 -11.81 -0.90
N VAL A 121 2.02 -10.96 0.10
CA VAL A 121 1.09 -10.75 1.21
C VAL A 121 -0.26 -10.25 0.71
N TYR A 122 -0.27 -9.29 -0.22
CA TYR A 122 -1.49 -8.78 -0.83
C TYR A 122 -2.30 -9.87 -1.56
N VAL A 123 -1.70 -10.86 -2.20
CA VAL A 123 -2.49 -11.93 -2.83
C VAL A 123 -2.91 -12.97 -1.79
N VAL A 124 -1.99 -13.39 -0.92
CA VAL A 124 -2.23 -14.48 0.03
C VAL A 124 -3.21 -14.09 1.13
N HIS A 125 -3.25 -12.82 1.56
CA HIS A 125 -4.13 -12.40 2.66
C HIS A 125 -5.63 -12.59 2.38
N PHE A 126 -6.05 -12.69 1.12
CA PHE A 126 -7.46 -12.95 0.81
C PHE A 126 -7.91 -14.35 1.25
N ILE A 127 -7.00 -15.33 1.28
CA ILE A 127 -7.33 -16.71 1.62
C ILE A 127 -7.79 -16.82 3.08
N PRO A 128 -6.97 -16.53 4.11
CA PRO A 128 -7.41 -16.59 5.50
C PRO A 128 -8.52 -15.58 5.81
N PHE A 129 -8.49 -14.41 5.18
CA PHE A 129 -9.54 -13.40 5.36
C PHE A 129 -10.92 -13.90 4.90
N SER A 130 -10.99 -14.71 3.83
CA SER A 130 -12.26 -15.31 3.39
C SER A 130 -12.88 -16.24 4.44
N PHE A 131 -12.05 -16.96 5.20
CA PHE A 131 -12.53 -17.79 6.31
C PHE A 131 -13.01 -16.91 7.48
N LEU A 132 -12.25 -15.88 7.84
CA LEU A 132 -12.64 -14.93 8.90
C LEU A 132 -13.97 -14.24 8.58
N TYR A 133 -14.16 -13.81 7.33
CA TYR A 133 -15.42 -13.23 6.86
C TYR A 133 -16.59 -14.21 7.02
N ARG A 134 -16.39 -15.49 6.68
CA ARG A 134 -17.42 -16.51 6.86
C ARG A 134 -17.74 -16.78 8.34
N TYR A 135 -16.74 -16.71 9.21
CA TYR A 135 -16.96 -16.85 10.66
C TYR A 135 -17.74 -15.67 11.25
N ASP A 136 -17.46 -14.46 10.77
CA ASP A 136 -18.22 -13.26 11.12
C ASP A 136 -19.68 -13.39 10.66
N GLU A 137 -19.92 -13.79 9.40
CA GLU A 137 -21.26 -13.93 8.83
C GLU A 137 -22.13 -14.98 9.57
N ILE A 138 -21.52 -16.05 10.09
CA ILE A 138 -22.22 -17.07 10.89
C ILE A 138 -22.36 -16.64 12.35
N GLY A 139 -21.38 -15.93 12.89
CA GLY A 139 -21.26 -15.61 14.31
C GLY A 139 -21.87 -14.27 14.71
N ASP A 140 -22.34 -13.46 13.75
CA ASP A 140 -22.87 -12.10 13.93
C ASP A 140 -21.96 -11.26 14.86
N TRP A 141 -20.68 -11.15 14.49
CA TRP A 141 -19.72 -10.54 15.39
C TRP A 141 -20.03 -9.04 15.57
N SER A 142 -19.93 -8.60 16.82
CA SER A 142 -20.02 -7.17 17.13
C SER A 142 -18.91 -6.37 16.44
N THR A 143 -19.17 -5.10 16.13
CA THR A 143 -18.19 -4.18 15.54
C THR A 143 -16.85 -4.14 16.29
N MET A 144 -16.89 -4.26 17.62
CA MET A 144 -15.69 -4.29 18.46
C MET A 144 -14.85 -5.54 18.21
N THR A 145 -15.51 -6.70 18.07
CA THR A 145 -14.85 -7.98 17.78
C THR A 145 -14.23 -7.95 16.40
N CYS A 146 -14.96 -7.49 15.37
CA CYS A 146 -14.43 -7.35 14.02
C CYS A 146 -13.21 -6.43 13.99
N SER A 147 -13.25 -5.30 14.72
CA SER A 147 -12.14 -4.35 14.80
C SER A 147 -10.88 -4.98 15.40
N ILE A 148 -11.02 -5.70 16.52
CA ILE A 148 -9.89 -6.39 17.17
C ILE A 148 -9.30 -7.45 16.24
N VAL A 149 -10.16 -8.28 15.63
CA VAL A 149 -9.70 -9.35 14.73
C VAL A 149 -8.98 -8.77 13.51
N VAL A 150 -9.51 -7.72 12.89
CA VAL A 150 -8.87 -7.05 11.75
C VAL A 150 -7.52 -6.45 12.14
N LEU A 151 -7.43 -5.80 13.31
CA LEU A 151 -6.17 -5.24 13.80
C LEU A 151 -5.13 -6.34 14.07
N ALA A 152 -5.53 -7.39 14.80
CA ALA A 152 -4.65 -8.53 15.10
C ALA A 152 -4.18 -9.21 13.81
N TYR A 153 -5.09 -9.44 12.87
CA TYR A 153 -4.81 -10.00 11.56
C TYR A 153 -3.83 -9.16 10.75
N THR A 154 -4.00 -7.83 10.76
CA THR A 154 -3.10 -6.90 10.05
C THR A 154 -1.69 -6.95 10.64
N LEU A 155 -1.58 -6.97 11.97
CA LEU A 155 -0.28 -7.03 12.67
C LEU A 155 0.41 -8.39 12.51
N LEU A 156 -0.35 -9.48 12.40
CA LEU A 156 0.16 -10.84 12.22
C LEU A 156 1.04 -10.98 10.97
N TRP A 157 0.79 -10.18 9.94
CA TRP A 157 1.58 -10.21 8.71
C TRP A 157 3.03 -9.76 8.89
N ILE A 158 3.34 -8.92 9.88
CA ILE A 158 4.71 -8.45 10.14
C ILE A 158 5.64 -9.63 10.50
N PRO A 159 5.39 -10.43 11.56
CA PRO A 159 6.24 -11.56 11.89
C PRO A 159 6.15 -12.67 10.83
N LEU A 160 4.99 -12.89 10.19
CA LEU A 160 4.86 -13.90 9.13
C LEU A 160 5.74 -13.59 7.92
N ALA A 161 5.77 -12.34 7.47
CA ALA A 161 6.62 -11.94 6.35
C ALA A 161 8.10 -12.04 6.69
N HIS A 162 8.50 -11.69 7.92
CA HIS A 162 9.87 -11.88 8.40
C HIS A 162 10.26 -13.36 8.45
N LEU A 163 9.37 -14.23 8.95
CA LEU A 163 9.57 -15.68 8.96
C LEU A 163 9.74 -16.21 7.53
N HIS A 164 8.84 -15.84 6.64
CA HIS A 164 8.90 -16.22 5.23
C HIS A 164 10.20 -15.76 4.56
N ALA A 165 10.67 -14.54 4.88
CA ALA A 165 11.95 -14.03 4.40
C ALA A 165 13.14 -14.90 4.81
N ARG A 166 13.10 -15.48 6.01
CA ARG A 166 14.18 -16.30 6.56
C ARG A 166 14.15 -17.75 6.05
N PHE A 167 12.97 -18.34 5.90
CA PHE A 167 12.84 -19.78 5.58
C PHE A 167 12.71 -20.06 4.08
N THR A 168 11.98 -19.24 3.32
CA THR A 168 11.69 -19.49 1.90
C THR A 168 11.77 -18.21 1.08
N PRO A 169 12.95 -17.56 0.99
CA PRO A 169 13.10 -16.25 0.35
C PRO A 169 12.78 -16.23 -1.15
N THR A 170 12.89 -17.37 -1.84
CA THR A 170 12.67 -17.50 -3.29
C THR A 170 11.21 -17.73 -3.68
N TRP A 171 10.35 -18.10 -2.72
CA TRP A 171 8.94 -18.41 -2.95
C TRP A 171 8.08 -17.15 -2.75
N SER A 172 8.28 -16.13 -3.59
CA SER A 172 7.46 -14.93 -3.59
C SER A 172 7.04 -14.52 -5.00
N LEU A 173 5.86 -13.92 -5.13
CA LEU A 173 5.39 -13.34 -6.39
C LEU A 173 6.33 -12.25 -6.89
N GLU A 174 6.96 -11.50 -5.98
CA GLU A 174 7.97 -10.50 -6.31
C GLU A 174 9.21 -11.14 -6.92
N HIS A 175 9.67 -12.27 -6.39
CA HIS A 175 10.81 -13.00 -6.96
C HIS A 175 10.46 -13.57 -8.33
N LEU A 176 9.25 -14.12 -8.50
CA LEU A 176 8.75 -14.58 -9.78
C LEU A 176 8.69 -13.45 -10.81
N LEU A 177 8.11 -12.30 -10.47
CA LEU A 177 8.05 -11.12 -11.34
C LEU A 177 9.44 -10.60 -11.71
N ARG A 178 10.36 -10.51 -10.75
CA ARG A 178 11.74 -10.11 -11.01
C ARG A 178 12.40 -11.03 -12.03
N ASN A 179 12.21 -12.34 -11.89
CA ASN A 179 12.78 -13.30 -12.83
C ASN A 179 12.15 -13.17 -14.22
N LEU A 180 10.81 -13.08 -14.30
CA LEU A 180 10.10 -12.95 -15.57
C LEU A 180 10.44 -11.65 -16.32
N VAL A 181 10.65 -10.54 -15.61
CA VAL A 181 11.02 -9.24 -16.20
C VAL A 181 12.52 -9.15 -16.52
N ALA A 182 13.40 -9.77 -15.72
CA ALA A 182 14.85 -9.75 -15.97
C ALA A 182 15.27 -10.66 -17.13
N GLN A 183 14.55 -11.75 -17.40
CA GLN A 183 14.82 -12.67 -18.51
C GLN A 183 14.85 -11.99 -19.89
N PRO A 184 13.85 -11.19 -20.30
CA PRO A 184 13.86 -10.54 -21.62
C PRO A 184 14.94 -9.46 -21.75
N ILE A 185 15.28 -8.72 -20.68
CA ILE A 185 16.33 -7.68 -20.72
C ILE A 185 17.71 -8.30 -20.96
N ARG A 186 18.06 -9.39 -20.26
CA ARG A 186 19.31 -10.14 -20.50
C ARG A 186 19.41 -10.71 -21.91
N LYS A 187 18.28 -11.01 -22.55
CA LYS A 187 18.23 -11.54 -23.92
C LYS A 187 18.43 -10.46 -24.98
N LEU A 188 18.16 -9.19 -24.64
CA LEU A 188 18.40 -8.02 -25.48
C LEU A 188 19.83 -7.49 -25.33
N GLU A 189 20.43 -7.61 -24.15
CA GLU A 189 21.83 -7.20 -23.89
C GLU A 189 22.87 -8.18 -24.48
N ASN A 190 22.50 -9.44 -24.64
CA ASN A 190 23.33 -10.48 -25.27
C ASN A 190 23.10 -10.65 -26.78
N ARG A 191 22.46 -9.68 -27.45
CA ARG A 191 22.32 -9.59 -28.91
C ARG A 191 23.00 -8.35 -29.43
#